data_AF-A0A413T1Q7-F1
#
_entry.id   AF-A0A413T1Q7-F1
#
_cell.length_a   1.000
_cell.length_b   1.000
_cell.length_c   1.000
_cell.angle_alpha   90.00
_cell.angle_beta   90.00
_cell.angle_gamma   90.00
#
_symmetry.space_group_name_H-M   'P 1'
#
loop_
_entity.id
_entity.type
_entity.pdbx_description
1 polymer ?
#
loop_
_entity_poly.entity_id
_entity_poly.type
_entity_poly.pdbx_seq_one_letter_code
_entity_poly.pdbx_strand_id
1 'polypeptide(L)'
;MKKHITLACLAVLTLTVQAQQGGISNEMLKQIQSSYKNTSADKAIRNAIGGTDIRKLSLNQENQQGLDTDFSIKVESKGITDQQSSGRCWLFTGLNVMRAKAIARYNLPSLEFSQAYSFFWDQLEKSNLFLQGVIDTAKEPMSNQTVEWLFKHPLSDGGTFTGVADIVSKYGLVPKEVMPETYSSEHTSQMSSLIGLKLKEYGLELRESVQKGMDVKKIEARKTEMLETVYRILVLNLGVPPTEFDYVRKDVKGNPVETEHHTPMSFLEKYGDKNLLTNYVMVMNDPSREYYKCYEIDFDRHRYDGKNWTYVNLPVEEIKEMAIASLKDSTRMYFSSDVTQLDSKRGLLDVNNYDFGSLLGTTFGMDKKQRIQTFSSMSAHAMTLMAVDLDENGKPKKWMVENSWGAQSGYKGHLIMTDEWFNEYMFRLVLETKYVPKKVLDIFKQKPVRLPAWDPMFAPEE
;
A
#
# COMPACT_ATOMS: atom_id res chain seq x y z
N MET A 1 47.18 58.72 -11.79
CA MET A 1 47.18 57.53 -10.89
C MET A 1 45.75 57.01 -10.76
N LYS A 2 45.36 56.00 -11.55
CA LYS A 2 44.12 55.23 -11.33
C LYS A 2 44.43 53.76 -11.64
N LYS A 3 44.64 52.97 -10.60
CA LYS A 3 44.60 51.50 -10.62
C LYS A 3 43.37 51.07 -9.83
N HIS A 4 42.95 49.82 -10.05
CA HIS A 4 41.92 49.04 -9.34
C HIS A 4 40.60 48.84 -10.08
N ILE A 5 40.64 48.07 -11.18
CA ILE A 5 39.58 47.10 -11.50
C ILE A 5 40.23 45.89 -12.17
N THR A 6 40.59 44.85 -11.40
CA THR A 6 40.74 43.47 -11.91
C THR A 6 40.85 42.49 -10.75
N LEU A 7 39.75 42.30 -10.01
CA LEU A 7 39.63 41.19 -9.05
C LEU A 7 38.19 40.66 -9.06
N ALA A 8 37.68 40.32 -10.25
CA ALA A 8 36.37 39.67 -10.40
C ALA A 8 36.39 38.47 -11.38
N CYS A 9 37.44 38.30 -12.19
CA CYS A 9 37.49 37.20 -13.16
C CYS A 9 38.06 35.88 -12.62
N LEU A 10 38.80 35.87 -11.50
CA LEU A 10 39.39 34.62 -10.98
C LEU A 10 38.39 33.71 -10.23
N ALA A 11 37.31 34.27 -9.67
CA ALA A 11 36.30 33.48 -8.95
C ALA A 11 35.31 32.76 -9.89
N VAL A 12 35.10 33.28 -11.10
CA VAL A 12 34.19 32.66 -12.10
C VAL A 12 34.89 31.52 -12.85
N LEU A 13 36.21 31.60 -13.04
CA LEU A 13 37.02 30.55 -13.68
C LEU A 13 37.22 29.30 -12.82
N THR A 14 37.09 29.38 -11.49
CA THR A 14 37.23 28.22 -10.60
C THR A 14 35.93 27.41 -10.48
N LEU A 15 34.77 28.07 -10.60
CA LEU A 15 33.46 27.41 -10.61
C LEU A 15 33.20 26.61 -11.90
N THR A 16 33.76 27.00 -13.04
CA THR A 16 33.65 26.24 -14.30
C THR A 16 34.54 25.00 -14.32
N VAL A 17 35.68 25.02 -13.62
CA VAL A 17 36.63 23.89 -13.54
C VAL A 17 36.09 22.76 -12.68
N GLN A 18 35.38 23.07 -11.59
CA GLN A 18 34.82 22.05 -10.69
C GLN A 18 33.60 21.33 -11.30
N ALA A 19 32.79 22.03 -12.11
CA ALA A 19 31.71 21.41 -12.90
C ALA A 19 32.25 20.49 -14.03
N GLN A 20 33.47 20.72 -14.50
CA GLN A 20 34.13 19.88 -15.52
C GLN A 20 34.72 18.57 -14.97
N GLN A 21 34.98 18.46 -13.66
CA GLN A 21 35.67 17.30 -13.08
C GLN A 21 34.80 16.04 -12.88
N GLY A 22 33.49 16.13 -13.13
CA GLY A 22 32.56 14.99 -13.03
C GLY A 22 31.79 14.67 -14.32
N GLY A 23 32.00 15.41 -15.41
CA GLY A 23 31.32 15.18 -16.68
C GLY A 23 31.95 14.06 -17.50
N ILE A 24 31.19 13.52 -18.48
CA ILE A 24 31.75 12.61 -19.48
C ILE A 24 32.68 13.43 -20.39
N SER A 25 33.99 13.29 -20.21
CA SER A 25 34.99 13.91 -21.09
C SER A 25 34.98 13.24 -22.46
N ASN A 26 35.59 13.90 -23.46
CA ASN A 26 35.73 13.32 -24.80
C ASN A 26 36.55 12.02 -24.77
N GLU A 27 37.58 11.96 -23.93
CA GLU A 27 38.41 10.77 -23.73
C GLU A 27 37.59 9.64 -23.09
N MET A 28 36.79 9.96 -22.07
CA MET A 28 35.89 8.99 -21.42
C MET A 28 34.82 8.49 -22.40
N LEU A 29 34.21 9.38 -23.20
CA LEU A 29 33.20 9.00 -24.19
C LEU A 29 33.78 8.03 -25.23
N LYS A 30 34.99 8.32 -25.74
CA LYS A 30 35.69 7.43 -26.68
C LYS A 30 35.94 6.05 -26.04
N GLN A 31 36.37 6.02 -24.78
CA GLN A 31 36.52 4.78 -24.03
C GLN A 31 35.19 4.02 -23.89
N ILE A 32 34.10 4.69 -23.47
CA ILE A 32 32.76 4.11 -23.35
C ILE A 32 32.31 3.54 -24.70
N GLN A 33 32.42 4.30 -25.80
CA GLN A 33 32.04 3.84 -27.13
C GLN A 33 32.86 2.62 -27.59
N SER A 34 34.15 2.57 -27.25
CA SER A 34 35.01 1.42 -27.58
C SER A 34 34.68 0.14 -26.82
N SER A 35 33.90 0.24 -25.73
CA SER A 35 33.42 -0.92 -24.97
C SER A 35 32.36 -1.71 -25.75
N TYR A 36 31.51 -1.02 -26.51
CA TYR A 36 30.49 -1.64 -27.37
C TYR A 36 31.14 -2.18 -28.64
N LYS A 37 31.24 -3.51 -28.74
CA LYS A 37 31.93 -4.19 -29.85
C LYS A 37 31.07 -4.28 -31.13
N ASN A 38 29.77 -4.03 -31.01
CA ASN A 38 28.80 -4.12 -32.12
C ASN A 38 28.93 -5.44 -32.90
N THR A 39 29.06 -6.53 -32.15
CA THR A 39 29.13 -7.88 -32.72
C THR A 39 27.81 -8.24 -33.42
N SER A 40 27.80 -9.35 -34.17
CA SER A 40 26.56 -9.89 -34.73
C SER A 40 25.53 -10.21 -33.63
N ALA A 41 25.99 -10.69 -32.47
CA ALA A 41 25.15 -10.94 -31.30
C ALA A 41 24.57 -9.63 -30.74
N ASP A 42 25.38 -8.59 -30.53
CA ASP A 42 24.91 -7.28 -30.05
C ASP A 42 23.86 -6.68 -30.99
N LYS A 43 24.09 -6.77 -32.30
CA LYS A 43 23.15 -6.27 -33.32
C LYS A 43 21.83 -7.06 -33.29
N ALA A 44 21.89 -8.38 -33.10
CA ALA A 44 20.70 -9.22 -32.98
C ALA A 44 19.90 -8.87 -31.71
N ILE A 45 20.56 -8.74 -30.55
CA ILE A 45 19.93 -8.35 -29.28
C ILE A 45 19.30 -6.96 -29.40
N ARG A 46 20.02 -5.98 -29.97
CA ARG A 46 19.50 -4.64 -30.19
C ARG A 46 18.26 -4.62 -31.08
N ASN A 47 18.27 -5.39 -32.17
CA ASN A 47 17.11 -5.50 -33.06
C ASN A 47 15.92 -6.17 -32.35
N ALA A 48 16.16 -7.19 -31.53
CA ALA A 48 15.11 -7.85 -30.75
C ALA A 48 14.49 -6.88 -29.73
N ILE A 49 15.30 -6.22 -28.90
CA ILE A 49 14.84 -5.24 -27.91
C ILE A 49 14.13 -4.06 -28.59
N GLY A 50 14.62 -3.60 -29.75
CA GLY A 50 13.99 -2.51 -30.49
C GLY A 50 12.61 -2.84 -31.06
N GLY A 51 12.28 -4.12 -31.23
CA GLY A 51 11.01 -4.58 -31.80
C GLY A 51 10.09 -5.33 -30.83
N THR A 52 10.52 -5.58 -29.59
CA THR A 52 9.78 -6.40 -28.61
C THR A 52 10.05 -5.91 -27.18
N ASP A 53 9.02 -5.96 -26.34
CA ASP A 53 9.12 -5.67 -24.91
C ASP A 53 10.26 -6.49 -24.26
N ILE A 54 11.16 -5.80 -23.57
CA ILE A 54 12.32 -6.40 -22.91
C ILE A 54 11.91 -7.50 -21.92
N ARG A 55 10.78 -7.35 -21.22
CA ARG A 55 10.27 -8.37 -20.27
C ARG A 55 9.95 -9.69 -20.97
N LYS A 56 9.43 -9.63 -22.20
CA LYS A 56 9.13 -10.83 -23.01
C LYS A 56 10.42 -11.52 -23.44
N LEU A 57 11.45 -10.75 -23.77
CA LEU A 57 12.76 -11.28 -24.17
C LEU A 57 13.54 -11.86 -22.99
N SER A 58 13.38 -11.27 -21.80
CA SER A 58 14.03 -11.73 -20.58
C SER A 58 13.26 -12.81 -19.83
N LEU A 59 12.07 -13.22 -20.28
CA LEU A 59 11.28 -14.24 -19.58
C LEU A 59 12.09 -15.53 -19.46
N ASN A 60 12.39 -15.94 -18.23
CA ASN A 60 13.23 -17.10 -17.97
C ASN A 60 12.49 -18.38 -18.36
N GLN A 61 12.96 -19.03 -19.44
CA GLN A 61 12.36 -20.25 -19.97
C GLN A 61 12.54 -21.45 -19.04
N GLU A 62 13.61 -21.49 -18.24
CA GLU A 62 13.83 -22.55 -17.26
C GLU A 62 12.77 -22.52 -16.15
N ASN A 63 12.19 -21.33 -15.89
CA ASN A 63 11.12 -21.12 -14.93
C ASN A 63 9.70 -21.29 -15.53
N GLN A 64 9.57 -21.73 -16.79
CA GLN A 64 8.26 -21.94 -17.44
C GLN A 64 7.66 -23.33 -17.20
N GLN A 65 8.12 -24.04 -16.16
CA GLN A 65 7.52 -25.30 -15.73
C GLN A 65 6.04 -25.10 -15.31
N GLY A 66 5.29 -26.21 -15.24
CA GLY A 66 3.90 -26.17 -14.80
C GLY A 66 3.76 -25.46 -13.46
N LEU A 67 2.80 -24.54 -13.35
CA LEU A 67 2.52 -23.86 -12.08
C LEU A 67 1.90 -24.88 -11.11
N ASP A 68 2.65 -25.29 -10.10
CA ASP A 68 2.15 -26.14 -9.05
C ASP A 68 1.20 -25.35 -8.14
N THR A 69 -0.08 -25.75 -8.14
CA THR A 69 -1.17 -25.08 -7.42
C THR A 69 -1.61 -25.82 -6.16
N ASP A 70 -0.90 -26.90 -5.78
CA ASP A 70 -1.23 -27.68 -4.59
C ASP A 70 -0.60 -27.06 -3.34
N PHE A 71 -1.34 -27.05 -2.23
CA PHE A 71 -0.89 -26.47 -0.97
C PHE A 71 -1.26 -27.39 0.20
N SER A 72 -0.28 -27.68 1.06
CA SER A 72 -0.51 -28.44 2.29
C SER A 72 -1.54 -27.79 3.24
N ILE A 73 -1.62 -26.46 3.27
CA ILE A 73 -2.56 -25.69 4.09
C ILE A 73 -3.15 -24.57 3.22
N LYS A 74 -4.48 -24.55 3.10
CA LYS A 74 -5.21 -23.52 2.34
C LYS A 74 -6.50 -23.15 3.05
N VAL A 75 -6.68 -21.85 3.29
CA VAL A 75 -7.86 -21.30 3.95
C VAL A 75 -8.80 -20.74 2.89
N GLU A 76 -9.88 -21.46 2.58
CA GLU A 76 -10.81 -21.09 1.51
C GLU A 76 -11.74 -19.92 1.88
N SER A 77 -12.18 -19.18 0.86
CA SER A 77 -13.22 -18.14 0.91
C SER A 77 -13.93 -18.11 -0.44
N LYS A 78 -14.90 -17.22 -0.62
CA LYS A 78 -15.74 -17.17 -1.80
C LYS A 78 -15.84 -15.76 -2.35
N GLY A 79 -15.81 -15.68 -3.68
CA GLY A 79 -15.81 -14.43 -4.46
C GLY A 79 -14.40 -13.84 -4.58
N ILE A 80 -14.01 -13.40 -5.78
CA ILE A 80 -12.80 -12.61 -5.99
C ILE A 80 -13.23 -11.17 -6.25
N THR A 81 -12.56 -10.24 -5.58
CA THR A 81 -12.83 -8.80 -5.71
C THR A 81 -11.98 -8.15 -6.79
N ASP A 82 -12.42 -7.00 -7.28
CA ASP A 82 -11.67 -6.18 -8.25
C ASP A 82 -11.74 -4.70 -7.84
N GLN A 83 -10.57 -4.10 -7.60
CA GLN A 83 -10.44 -2.68 -7.23
C GLN A 83 -10.44 -1.76 -8.45
N GLN A 84 -10.30 -2.30 -9.66
CA GLN A 84 -10.18 -1.54 -10.91
C GLN A 84 -9.06 -0.50 -10.85
N SER A 85 -9.28 0.69 -11.42
CA SER A 85 -8.31 1.78 -11.51
C SER A 85 -8.37 2.67 -10.26
N SER A 86 -8.13 2.08 -9.08
CA SER A 86 -8.10 2.77 -7.79
C SER A 86 -7.01 2.24 -6.87
N GLY A 87 -6.49 3.07 -5.97
CA GLY A 87 -5.45 2.71 -5.00
C GLY A 87 -6.00 2.08 -3.72
N ARG A 88 -7.04 1.24 -3.81
CA ARG A 88 -7.82 0.74 -2.65
C ARG A 88 -7.41 -0.67 -2.18
N CYS A 89 -6.28 -1.21 -2.64
CA CYS A 89 -5.83 -2.58 -2.34
C CYS A 89 -5.84 -2.92 -0.84
N TRP A 90 -5.41 -1.96 -0.01
CA TRP A 90 -5.39 -2.07 1.46
C TRP A 90 -6.79 -2.30 2.03
N LEU A 91 -7.77 -1.56 1.52
CA LEU A 91 -9.15 -1.64 1.97
C LEU A 91 -9.77 -2.96 1.52
N PHE A 92 -9.62 -3.33 0.24
CA PHE A 92 -10.06 -4.62 -0.28
C PHE A 92 -9.49 -5.78 0.53
N THR A 93 -8.19 -5.77 0.79
CA THR A 93 -7.50 -6.79 1.57
C THR A 93 -8.05 -6.88 3.00
N GLY A 94 -8.19 -5.75 3.70
CA GLY A 94 -8.75 -5.74 5.05
C GLY A 94 -10.17 -6.29 5.11
N LEU A 95 -11.03 -5.91 4.15
CA LEU A 95 -12.39 -6.43 4.04
C LEU A 95 -12.41 -7.91 3.63
N ASN A 96 -11.45 -8.37 2.82
CA ASN A 96 -11.33 -9.78 2.39
C ASN A 96 -10.95 -10.71 3.55
N VAL A 97 -10.10 -10.24 4.48
CA VAL A 97 -9.83 -10.96 5.74
C VAL A 97 -11.10 -11.09 6.59
N MET A 98 -11.84 -9.99 6.76
CA MET A 98 -13.07 -10.01 7.56
C MET A 98 -14.18 -10.86 6.94
N ARG A 99 -14.41 -10.74 5.61
CA ARG A 99 -15.51 -11.44 4.95
C ARG A 99 -15.30 -12.96 4.96
N ALA A 100 -14.05 -13.42 4.89
CA ALA A 100 -13.74 -14.85 4.96
C ALA A 100 -14.23 -15.47 6.29
N LYS A 101 -14.01 -14.76 7.41
CA LYS A 101 -14.50 -15.19 8.72
C LYS A 101 -16.03 -15.21 8.78
N ALA A 102 -16.69 -14.21 8.22
CA ALA A 102 -18.14 -14.13 8.16
C ALA A 102 -18.74 -15.27 7.32
N ILE A 103 -18.17 -15.52 6.14
CA ILE A 103 -18.56 -16.59 5.23
C ILE A 103 -18.43 -17.94 5.94
N ALA A 104 -17.32 -18.20 6.63
CA ALA A 104 -17.12 -19.43 7.37
C ALA A 104 -18.10 -19.56 8.55
N ARG A 105 -18.25 -18.52 9.38
CA ARG A 105 -19.11 -18.52 10.57
C ARG A 105 -20.58 -18.76 10.26
N TYR A 106 -21.08 -18.16 9.18
CA TYR A 106 -22.51 -18.22 8.82
C TYR A 106 -22.79 -19.13 7.61
N ASN A 107 -21.78 -19.87 7.13
CA ASN A 107 -21.85 -20.72 5.93
C ASN A 107 -22.46 -20.00 4.72
N LEU A 108 -22.04 -18.75 4.47
CA LEU A 108 -22.62 -17.94 3.40
C LEU A 108 -22.18 -18.45 2.01
N PRO A 109 -23.05 -18.38 0.99
CA PRO A 109 -22.65 -18.68 -0.39
C PRO A 109 -21.67 -17.64 -0.94
N SER A 110 -21.84 -16.38 -0.55
CA SER A 110 -20.93 -15.27 -0.83
C SER A 110 -21.18 -14.14 0.17
N LEU A 111 -20.17 -13.33 0.42
CA LEU A 111 -20.30 -12.04 1.07
C LEU A 111 -19.20 -11.13 0.55
N GLU A 112 -19.57 -9.91 0.22
CA GLU A 112 -18.63 -8.83 -0.04
C GLU A 112 -19.10 -7.61 0.74
N PHE A 113 -18.19 -7.01 1.51
CA PHE A 113 -18.45 -5.73 2.15
C PHE A 113 -18.24 -4.61 1.15
N SER A 114 -19.02 -3.54 1.24
CA SER A 114 -18.87 -2.38 0.36
C SER A 114 -17.55 -1.67 0.60
N GLN A 115 -16.65 -1.75 -0.38
CA GLN A 115 -15.41 -0.98 -0.40
C GLN A 115 -15.73 0.50 -0.65
N ALA A 116 -16.67 0.82 -1.54
CA ALA A 116 -17.16 2.19 -1.75
C ALA A 116 -17.64 2.88 -0.46
N TYR A 117 -18.35 2.16 0.43
CA TYR A 117 -18.81 2.70 1.73
C TYR A 117 -17.64 3.11 2.62
N SER A 118 -16.68 2.21 2.81
CA SER A 118 -15.53 2.49 3.68
C SER A 118 -14.61 3.54 3.04
N PHE A 119 -14.47 3.52 1.71
CA PHE A 119 -13.69 4.50 0.96
C PHE A 119 -14.29 5.91 1.04
N PHE A 120 -15.62 6.05 1.02
CA PHE A 120 -16.28 7.34 1.23
C PHE A 120 -15.81 8.00 2.53
N TRP A 121 -15.90 7.26 3.64
CA TRP A 121 -15.53 7.78 4.95
C TRP A 121 -14.04 8.01 5.09
N ASP A 122 -13.22 7.15 4.50
CA ASP A 122 -11.76 7.33 4.40
C ASP A 122 -11.39 8.68 3.77
N GLN A 123 -11.97 8.99 2.60
CA GLN A 123 -11.63 10.22 1.88
C GLN A 123 -12.09 11.48 2.63
N LEU A 124 -13.23 11.42 3.32
CA LEU A 124 -13.71 12.52 4.17
C LEU A 124 -12.81 12.72 5.41
N GLU A 125 -12.42 11.64 6.08
CA GLU A 125 -11.56 11.71 7.26
C GLU A 125 -10.13 12.14 6.93
N LYS A 126 -9.56 11.67 5.82
CA LYS A 126 -8.26 12.14 5.32
C LYS A 126 -8.29 13.63 4.95
N SER A 127 -9.39 14.08 4.37
CA SER A 127 -9.62 15.51 4.09
C SER A 127 -9.61 16.33 5.39
N ASN A 128 -10.28 15.87 6.44
CA ASN A 128 -10.25 16.49 7.77
C ASN A 128 -8.86 16.44 8.41
N LEU A 129 -8.16 15.30 8.32
CA LEU A 129 -6.78 15.12 8.78
C LEU A 129 -5.84 16.15 8.15
N PHE A 130 -5.93 16.35 6.83
CA PHE A 130 -5.15 17.36 6.12
C PHE A 130 -5.47 18.76 6.63
N LEU A 131 -6.74 19.17 6.66
CA LEU A 131 -7.14 20.52 7.06
C LEU A 131 -6.70 20.83 8.50
N GLN A 132 -6.85 19.85 9.40
CA GLN A 132 -6.40 19.99 10.78
C GLN A 132 -4.87 20.05 10.89
N GLY A 133 -4.14 19.18 10.18
CA GLY A 133 -2.67 19.23 10.14
C GLY A 133 -2.14 20.57 9.63
N VAL A 134 -2.85 21.19 8.68
CA VAL A 134 -2.56 22.52 8.18
C VAL A 134 -2.82 23.62 9.21
N ILE A 135 -3.90 23.53 9.99
CA ILE A 135 -4.18 24.44 11.13
C ILE A 135 -3.07 24.32 12.18
N ASP A 136 -2.73 23.09 12.57
CA ASP A 136 -1.74 22.79 13.61
C ASP A 136 -0.35 23.35 13.24
N THR A 137 -0.02 23.35 11.95
CA THR A 137 1.26 23.83 11.42
C THR A 137 1.19 25.24 10.81
N ALA A 138 0.10 25.98 11.03
CA ALA A 138 -0.14 27.25 10.34
C ALA A 138 0.89 28.35 10.67
N LYS A 139 1.56 28.28 11.83
CA LYS A 139 2.60 29.23 12.24
C LYS A 139 3.98 28.93 11.61
N GLU A 140 4.17 27.72 11.11
CA GLU A 140 5.42 27.32 10.44
C GLU A 140 5.48 27.89 9.02
N PRO A 141 6.67 28.18 8.45
CA PRO A 141 6.79 28.63 7.07
C PRO A 141 6.41 27.51 6.08
N MET A 142 6.07 27.88 4.84
CA MET A 142 5.76 26.89 3.78
C MET A 142 6.91 25.94 3.46
N SER A 143 8.16 26.35 3.74
CA SER A 143 9.38 25.53 3.57
C SER A 143 9.63 24.56 4.74
N ASN A 144 8.79 24.58 5.78
CA ASN A 144 8.83 23.53 6.81
C ASN A 144 8.47 22.19 6.15
N GLN A 145 9.27 21.15 6.42
CA GLN A 145 9.12 19.85 5.77
C GLN A 145 7.73 19.21 5.97
N THR A 146 7.12 19.40 7.15
CA THR A 146 5.77 18.89 7.43
C THR A 146 4.73 19.64 6.61
N VAL A 147 4.84 20.97 6.53
CA VAL A 147 3.94 21.80 5.72
C VAL A 147 4.08 21.43 4.24
N GLU A 148 5.31 21.34 3.74
CA GLU A 148 5.59 20.94 2.36
C GLU A 148 5.01 19.55 2.06
N TRP A 149 5.20 18.58 2.96
CA TRP A 149 4.67 17.24 2.82
C TRP A 149 3.14 17.21 2.78
N LEU A 150 2.45 17.92 3.68
CA LEU A 150 0.98 18.03 3.69
C LEU A 150 0.46 18.56 2.35
N PHE A 151 1.05 19.64 1.82
CA PHE A 151 0.61 20.22 0.54
C PHE A 151 1.02 19.39 -0.69
N LYS A 152 2.02 18.52 -0.59
CA LYS A 152 2.33 17.50 -1.62
C LYS A 152 1.32 16.35 -1.59
N HIS A 153 0.84 15.97 -0.42
CA HIS A 153 -0.01 14.80 -0.21
C HIS A 153 -1.33 15.15 0.50
N PRO A 154 -2.19 16.01 -0.08
CA PRO A 154 -3.42 16.45 0.59
C PRO A 154 -4.45 15.31 0.73
N LEU A 155 -4.40 14.33 -0.17
CA LEU A 155 -5.32 13.21 -0.25
C LEU A 155 -4.69 12.09 -1.07
N SER A 156 -4.96 10.84 -0.71
CA SER A 156 -4.60 9.65 -1.48
C SER A 156 -5.63 8.54 -1.26
N ASP A 157 -5.72 7.63 -2.22
CA ASP A 157 -6.52 6.41 -2.07
C ASP A 157 -5.87 5.43 -1.09
N GLY A 158 -4.54 5.30 -1.18
CA GLY A 158 -3.73 4.30 -0.48
C GLY A 158 -3.81 4.39 1.04
N GLY A 159 -3.36 3.34 1.71
CA GLY A 159 -3.50 3.24 3.15
C GLY A 159 -3.02 1.93 3.74
N THR A 160 -3.29 1.74 5.03
CA THR A 160 -2.86 0.56 5.77
C THR A 160 -4.00 -0.10 6.52
N PHE A 161 -3.77 -1.28 7.10
CA PHE A 161 -4.77 -1.93 7.94
C PHE A 161 -5.23 -1.06 9.11
N THR A 162 -4.37 -0.18 9.63
CA THR A 162 -4.75 0.80 10.67
C THR A 162 -5.90 1.68 10.20
N GLY A 163 -5.87 2.11 8.94
CA GLY A 163 -6.97 2.82 8.30
C GLY A 163 -8.25 2.00 8.23
N VAL A 164 -8.15 0.69 7.93
CA VAL A 164 -9.33 -0.19 7.88
C VAL A 164 -9.95 -0.24 9.26
N ALA A 165 -9.13 -0.46 10.29
CA ALA A 165 -9.58 -0.52 11.66
C ALA A 165 -10.20 0.80 12.13
N ASP A 166 -9.59 1.94 11.82
CA ASP A 166 -10.12 3.26 12.20
C ASP A 166 -11.47 3.55 11.55
N ILE A 167 -11.60 3.34 10.24
CA ILE A 167 -12.83 3.62 9.51
C ILE A 167 -13.95 2.65 9.90
N VAL A 168 -13.66 1.35 9.88
CA VAL A 168 -14.68 0.33 10.18
C VAL A 168 -15.15 0.44 11.64
N SER A 169 -14.25 0.71 12.60
CA SER A 169 -14.66 0.84 14.01
C SER A 169 -15.53 2.08 14.27
N LYS A 170 -15.44 3.12 13.43
CA LYS A 170 -16.21 4.36 13.58
C LYS A 170 -17.53 4.35 12.79
N TYR A 171 -17.51 3.80 11.58
CA TYR A 171 -18.62 3.90 10.63
C TYR A 171 -19.33 2.56 10.38
N GLY A 172 -18.76 1.43 10.82
CA GLY A 172 -19.36 0.12 10.61
C GLY A 172 -19.06 -0.48 9.24
N LEU A 173 -19.88 -1.46 8.85
CA LEU A 173 -19.79 -2.14 7.56
C LEU A 173 -21.18 -2.23 6.94
N VAL A 174 -21.22 -2.24 5.61
CA VAL A 174 -22.43 -2.58 4.85
C VAL A 174 -22.09 -3.63 3.80
N PRO A 175 -23.02 -4.51 3.41
CA PRO A 175 -22.80 -5.41 2.28
C PRO A 175 -22.74 -4.61 0.99
N LYS A 176 -21.99 -5.10 0.00
CA LYS A 176 -21.79 -4.44 -1.30
C LYS A 176 -23.09 -4.15 -2.04
N GLU A 177 -24.13 -4.97 -1.86
CA GLU A 177 -25.44 -4.75 -2.48
C GLU A 177 -26.19 -3.52 -1.94
N VAL A 178 -25.84 -3.04 -0.74
CA VAL A 178 -26.48 -1.86 -0.13
C VAL A 178 -25.80 -0.56 -0.59
N MET A 179 -24.48 -0.58 -0.78
CA MET A 179 -23.75 0.52 -1.39
C MET A 179 -22.80 -0.03 -2.47
N PRO A 180 -23.26 -0.15 -3.72
CA PRO A 180 -22.46 -0.70 -4.81
C PRO A 180 -21.34 0.26 -5.23
N GLU A 181 -20.43 -0.26 -6.05
CA GLU A 181 -19.43 0.56 -6.73
C GLU A 181 -20.09 1.53 -7.71
N THR A 182 -19.43 2.67 -7.93
CA THR A 182 -19.77 3.66 -8.96
C THR A 182 -18.62 3.74 -9.96
N TYR A 183 -18.82 4.49 -11.06
CA TYR A 183 -17.70 4.76 -11.98
C TYR A 183 -16.50 5.38 -11.25
N SER A 184 -16.74 6.36 -10.38
CA SER A 184 -15.68 7.08 -9.67
C SER A 184 -15.01 6.23 -8.59
N SER A 185 -15.70 5.26 -7.96
CA SER A 185 -15.03 4.36 -7.02
C SER A 185 -14.09 3.39 -7.74
N GLU A 186 -14.41 2.98 -8.97
CA GLU A 186 -13.56 2.16 -9.83
C GLU A 186 -12.49 2.96 -10.60
N HIS A 187 -12.60 4.29 -10.65
CA HIS A 187 -11.72 5.22 -11.39
C HIS A 187 -11.52 6.53 -10.62
N THR A 188 -10.77 6.47 -9.53
CA THR A 188 -10.73 7.51 -8.49
C THR A 188 -9.95 8.77 -8.87
N SER A 189 -9.03 8.68 -9.82
CA SER A 189 -8.03 9.72 -10.12
C SER A 189 -8.62 11.14 -10.28
N GLN A 190 -9.72 11.28 -11.03
CA GLN A 190 -10.34 12.58 -11.27
C GLN A 190 -11.00 13.15 -10.02
N MET A 191 -11.72 12.31 -9.25
CA MET A 191 -12.35 12.73 -8.00
C MET A 191 -11.30 13.14 -6.97
N SER A 192 -10.30 12.29 -6.73
CA SER A 192 -9.24 12.54 -5.74
C SER A 192 -8.43 13.80 -6.10
N SER A 193 -8.16 14.05 -7.39
CA SER A 193 -7.51 15.27 -7.87
C SER A 193 -8.31 16.54 -7.57
N LEU A 194 -9.62 16.54 -7.84
CA LEU A 194 -10.49 17.70 -7.58
C LEU A 194 -10.63 17.99 -6.09
N ILE A 195 -10.79 16.95 -5.25
CA ILE A 195 -10.81 17.11 -3.79
C ILE A 195 -9.45 17.64 -3.32
N GLY A 196 -8.35 17.05 -3.77
CA GLY A 196 -6.99 17.50 -3.45
C GLY A 196 -6.75 18.98 -3.80
N LEU A 197 -7.26 19.46 -4.94
CA LEU A 197 -7.18 20.87 -5.31
C LEU A 197 -7.94 21.77 -4.32
N LYS A 198 -9.18 21.39 -3.98
CA LYS A 198 -9.99 22.13 -2.98
C LYS A 198 -9.34 22.14 -1.61
N LEU A 199 -8.76 21.02 -1.18
CA LEU A 199 -8.03 20.93 0.09
C LEU A 199 -6.85 21.88 0.10
N LYS A 200 -6.03 21.95 -0.96
CA LYS A 200 -4.91 22.91 -1.01
C LYS A 200 -5.38 24.36 -0.92
N GLU A 201 -6.45 24.72 -1.63
CA GLU A 201 -7.06 26.05 -1.54
C GLU A 201 -7.52 26.38 -0.10
N TYR A 202 -8.27 25.46 0.51
CA TYR A 202 -8.76 25.59 1.88
C TYR A 202 -7.63 25.61 2.92
N GLY A 203 -6.57 24.84 2.70
CA GLY A 203 -5.40 24.83 3.55
C GLY A 203 -4.70 26.19 3.57
N LEU A 204 -4.59 26.87 2.43
CA LEU A 204 -4.04 28.23 2.38
C LEU A 204 -4.93 29.23 3.15
N GLU A 205 -6.24 29.14 2.96
CA GLU A 205 -7.23 29.99 3.66
C GLU A 205 -7.15 29.81 5.20
N LEU A 206 -7.09 28.56 5.68
CA LEU A 206 -7.00 28.25 7.10
C LEU A 206 -5.67 28.71 7.71
N ARG A 207 -4.55 28.59 6.97
CA ARG A 207 -3.25 29.09 7.44
C ARG A 207 -3.26 30.60 7.62
N GLU A 208 -3.73 31.32 6.62
CA GLU A 208 -3.86 32.78 6.70
C GLU A 208 -4.77 33.18 7.87
N SER A 209 -5.85 32.44 8.09
CA SER A 209 -6.78 32.63 9.20
C SER A 209 -6.11 32.54 10.57
N VAL A 210 -5.32 31.49 10.79
CA VAL A 210 -4.55 31.31 12.04
C VAL A 210 -3.48 32.40 12.19
N GLN A 211 -2.77 32.74 11.11
CA GLN A 211 -1.71 33.76 11.13
C GLN A 211 -2.24 35.17 11.42
N LYS A 212 -3.46 35.48 10.98
CA LYS A 212 -4.18 36.72 11.33
C LYS A 212 -4.75 36.72 12.75
N GLY A 213 -4.59 35.63 13.51
CA GLY A 213 -5.10 35.51 14.86
C GLY A 213 -6.63 35.45 14.93
N MET A 214 -7.29 34.91 13.90
CA MET A 214 -8.74 34.73 13.94
C MET A 214 -9.16 33.77 15.06
N ASP A 215 -10.37 33.98 15.57
CA ASP A 215 -10.93 33.18 16.66
C ASP A 215 -11.03 31.69 16.27
N VAL A 216 -10.59 30.80 17.17
CA VAL A 216 -10.53 29.35 16.93
C VAL A 216 -11.90 28.78 16.56
N LYS A 217 -13.00 29.26 17.18
CA LYS A 217 -14.34 28.74 16.85
C LYS A 217 -14.75 29.14 15.43
N LYS A 218 -14.33 30.30 14.94
CA LYS A 218 -14.57 30.71 13.55
C LYS A 218 -13.78 29.84 12.56
N ILE A 219 -12.54 29.49 12.91
CA ILE A 219 -11.69 28.60 12.10
C ILE A 219 -12.32 27.19 12.03
N GLU A 220 -12.78 26.66 13.17
CA GLU A 220 -13.45 25.35 13.23
C GLU A 220 -14.79 25.33 12.47
N ALA A 221 -15.59 26.38 12.59
CA ALA A 221 -16.82 26.53 11.80
C ALA A 221 -16.50 26.56 10.30
N ARG A 222 -15.47 27.31 9.89
CA ARG A 222 -15.06 27.38 8.49
C ARG A 222 -14.53 26.05 7.97
N LYS A 223 -13.75 25.32 8.76
CA LYS A 223 -13.32 23.95 8.44
C LYS A 223 -14.51 23.01 8.22
N THR A 224 -15.57 23.17 9.00
CA THR A 224 -16.81 22.39 8.84
C THR A 224 -17.47 22.67 7.49
N GLU A 225 -17.65 23.94 7.11
CA GLU A 225 -18.18 24.32 5.78
C GLU A 225 -17.32 23.79 4.61
N MET A 226 -16.00 23.78 4.78
CA MET A 226 -15.06 23.20 3.80
C MET A 226 -15.29 21.69 3.65
N LEU A 227 -15.48 20.98 4.76
CA LEU A 227 -15.79 19.54 4.76
C LEU A 227 -17.19 19.23 4.22
N GLU A 228 -18.18 20.12 4.38
CA GLU A 228 -19.48 20.00 3.71
C GLU A 228 -19.31 19.99 2.17
N THR A 229 -18.41 20.82 1.65
CA THR A 229 -18.08 20.83 0.22
C THR A 229 -17.43 19.51 -0.21
N VAL A 230 -16.47 18.99 0.57
CA VAL A 230 -15.85 17.68 0.32
C VAL A 230 -16.90 16.57 0.34
N TYR A 231 -17.74 16.52 1.37
CA TYR A 231 -18.84 15.57 1.51
C TYR A 231 -19.76 15.60 0.30
N ARG A 232 -20.14 16.80 -0.17
CA ARG A 232 -20.96 16.95 -1.38
C ARG A 232 -20.26 16.35 -2.61
N ILE A 233 -18.96 16.57 -2.80
CA ILE A 233 -18.20 15.97 -3.92
C ILE A 233 -18.22 14.44 -3.81
N LEU A 234 -17.98 13.89 -2.61
CA LEU A 234 -18.00 12.45 -2.37
C LEU A 234 -19.38 11.86 -2.66
N VAL A 235 -20.48 12.48 -2.18
CA VAL A 235 -21.84 12.01 -2.44
C VAL A 235 -22.17 11.98 -3.94
N LEU A 236 -21.75 13.01 -4.68
CA LEU A 236 -21.99 13.07 -6.13
C LEU A 236 -21.22 12.01 -6.93
N ASN A 237 -20.11 11.49 -6.38
CA ASN A 237 -19.26 10.50 -7.04
C ASN A 237 -19.50 9.07 -6.58
N LEU A 238 -19.75 8.88 -5.28
CA LEU A 238 -19.78 7.57 -4.62
C LEU A 238 -21.17 7.18 -4.12
N GLY A 239 -22.13 8.11 -4.14
CA GLY A 239 -23.47 7.92 -3.57
C GLY A 239 -23.57 8.35 -2.10
N VAL A 240 -24.81 8.36 -1.59
CA VAL A 240 -25.10 8.70 -0.19
C VAL A 240 -24.85 7.47 0.68
N PRO A 241 -24.00 7.54 1.71
CA PRO A 241 -23.78 6.42 2.61
C PRO A 241 -25.10 6.01 3.32
N PRO A 242 -25.50 4.73 3.26
CA PRO A 242 -26.67 4.23 3.97
C PRO A 242 -26.51 4.34 5.49
N THR A 243 -27.59 4.67 6.18
CA THR A 243 -27.68 4.71 7.66
C THR A 243 -28.41 3.50 8.23
N GLU A 244 -29.31 2.91 7.45
CA GLU A 244 -30.06 1.69 7.75
C GLU A 244 -30.36 0.94 6.44
N PHE A 245 -30.51 -0.39 6.52
CA PHE A 245 -30.79 -1.25 5.37
C PHE A 245 -31.31 -2.61 5.81
N ASP A 246 -32.05 -3.27 4.93
CA ASP A 246 -32.39 -4.67 5.08
C ASP A 246 -31.35 -5.54 4.37
N TYR A 247 -30.87 -6.58 5.04
CA TYR A 247 -29.98 -7.59 4.48
C TYR A 247 -30.69 -8.94 4.40
N VAL A 248 -30.73 -9.51 3.19
CA VAL A 248 -31.38 -10.79 2.94
C VAL A 248 -30.32 -11.88 2.80
N ARG A 249 -30.20 -12.72 3.82
CA ARG A 249 -29.36 -13.91 3.74
C ARG A 249 -29.97 -14.92 2.79
N LYS A 250 -29.12 -15.49 1.92
CA LYS A 250 -29.51 -16.50 0.94
C LYS A 250 -28.81 -17.83 1.23
N ASP A 251 -29.49 -18.93 0.93
CA ASP A 251 -28.89 -20.26 0.93
C ASP A 251 -27.97 -20.45 -0.29
N VAL A 252 -27.33 -21.62 -0.39
CA VAL A 252 -26.46 -21.98 -1.52
C VAL A 252 -27.20 -22.10 -2.86
N LYS A 253 -28.53 -22.16 -2.86
CA LYS A 253 -29.38 -22.18 -4.06
C LYS A 253 -29.88 -20.78 -4.43
N GLY A 254 -29.58 -19.77 -3.62
CA GLY A 254 -30.01 -18.38 -3.82
C GLY A 254 -31.37 -18.03 -3.22
N ASN A 255 -32.02 -18.95 -2.49
CA ASN A 255 -33.31 -18.67 -1.86
C ASN A 255 -33.12 -17.80 -0.61
N PRO A 256 -33.96 -16.78 -0.37
CA PRO A 256 -33.99 -16.05 0.89
C PRO A 256 -34.21 -16.99 2.07
N VAL A 257 -33.38 -16.88 3.10
CA VAL A 257 -33.47 -17.65 4.35
C VAL A 257 -33.93 -16.77 5.49
N GLU A 258 -33.42 -15.53 5.56
CA GLU A 258 -33.66 -14.60 6.65
C GLU A 258 -33.49 -13.17 6.12
N THR A 259 -34.37 -12.26 6.54
CA THR A 259 -34.24 -10.83 6.29
C THR A 259 -34.01 -10.15 7.63
N GLU A 260 -32.95 -9.37 7.71
CA GLU A 260 -32.55 -8.66 8.92
C GLU A 260 -32.46 -7.17 8.65
N HIS A 261 -32.94 -6.36 9.57
CA HIS A 261 -32.79 -4.92 9.52
C HIS A 261 -31.52 -4.50 10.28
N HIS A 262 -30.66 -3.71 9.64
CA HIS A 262 -29.36 -3.34 10.17
C HIS A 262 -29.07 -1.85 9.99
N THR A 263 -28.37 -1.27 10.97
CA THR A 263 -27.46 -0.14 10.76
C THR A 263 -26.06 -0.67 10.39
N PRO A 264 -25.17 0.15 9.79
CA PRO A 264 -23.80 -0.25 9.50
C PRO A 264 -23.03 -0.79 10.72
N MET A 265 -23.25 -0.20 11.90
CA MET A 265 -22.64 -0.68 13.14
C MET A 265 -23.21 -2.03 13.57
N SER A 266 -24.53 -2.22 13.56
CA SER A 266 -25.15 -3.50 13.90
C SER A 266 -24.68 -4.64 12.99
N PHE A 267 -24.44 -4.33 11.71
CA PHE A 267 -23.93 -5.28 10.73
C PHE A 267 -22.47 -5.63 10.98
N LEU A 268 -21.63 -4.65 11.35
CA LEU A 268 -20.27 -4.90 11.83
C LEU A 268 -20.26 -5.81 13.06
N GLU A 269 -21.13 -5.60 14.04
CA GLU A 269 -21.14 -6.44 15.25
C GLU A 269 -21.45 -7.91 14.93
N LYS A 270 -22.35 -8.14 13.95
CA LYS A 270 -22.76 -9.49 13.56
C LYS A 270 -21.78 -10.17 12.59
N TYR A 271 -21.36 -9.46 11.54
CA TYR A 271 -20.61 -10.04 10.41
C TYR A 271 -19.13 -9.69 10.37
N GLY A 272 -18.66 -8.73 11.17
CA GLY A 272 -17.25 -8.34 11.22
C GLY A 272 -16.60 -8.57 12.59
N ASP A 273 -15.71 -7.64 12.98
CA ASP A 273 -15.00 -7.64 14.25
C ASP A 273 -14.99 -6.22 14.82
N LYS A 274 -15.51 -6.03 16.03
CA LYS A 274 -15.51 -4.73 16.71
C LYS A 274 -14.17 -4.39 17.38
N ASN A 275 -13.27 -5.35 17.46
CA ASN A 275 -12.01 -5.26 18.18
C ASN A 275 -10.82 -5.13 17.20
N LEU A 276 -11.03 -4.61 16.00
CA LEU A 276 -9.96 -4.45 14.99
C LEU A 276 -8.75 -3.68 15.52
N LEU A 277 -8.98 -2.68 16.38
CA LEU A 277 -7.95 -1.82 16.96
C LEU A 277 -7.14 -2.46 18.10
N THR A 278 -7.55 -3.63 18.61
CA THR A 278 -6.95 -4.29 19.78
C THR A 278 -6.56 -5.74 19.52
N ASN A 279 -7.30 -6.44 18.65
CA ASN A 279 -7.06 -7.85 18.35
C ASN A 279 -5.95 -8.07 17.32
N TYR A 280 -5.54 -7.04 16.58
CA TYR A 280 -4.57 -7.17 15.50
C TYR A 280 -3.34 -6.32 15.78
N VAL A 281 -2.20 -6.83 15.34
CA VAL A 281 -0.92 -6.11 15.34
C VAL A 281 -0.24 -6.27 13.99
N MET A 282 0.63 -5.32 13.67
CA MET A 282 1.39 -5.35 12.42
C MET A 282 2.86 -5.64 12.69
N VAL A 283 3.38 -6.68 12.04
CA VAL A 283 4.81 -6.96 11.99
C VAL A 283 5.33 -6.64 10.59
N MET A 284 6.60 -6.27 10.51
CA MET A 284 7.24 -5.91 9.26
C MET A 284 8.63 -6.52 9.15
N ASN A 285 9.09 -6.82 7.94
CA ASN A 285 10.49 -7.11 7.67
C ASN A 285 11.13 -5.95 6.92
N ASP A 286 11.87 -5.12 7.65
CA ASP A 286 12.68 -4.02 7.13
C ASP A 286 14.14 -4.21 7.57
N PRO A 287 14.99 -4.86 6.76
CA PRO A 287 16.41 -5.05 7.07
C PRO A 287 17.23 -3.74 7.05
N SER A 288 16.64 -2.61 6.63
CA SER A 288 17.30 -1.29 6.73
C SER A 288 17.26 -0.72 8.14
N ARG A 289 16.46 -1.31 9.03
CA ARG A 289 16.25 -0.88 10.42
C ARG A 289 16.57 -1.97 11.43
N GLU A 290 16.72 -1.56 12.68
CA GLU A 290 16.96 -2.49 13.77
C GLU A 290 15.74 -3.42 13.96
N TYR A 291 15.99 -4.72 14.11
CA TYR A 291 14.96 -5.67 14.46
C TYR A 291 14.60 -5.58 15.95
N TYR A 292 13.42 -6.11 16.30
CA TYR A 292 12.88 -6.13 17.65
C TYR A 292 12.66 -4.73 18.25
N LYS A 293 12.34 -3.77 17.38
CA LYS A 293 11.92 -2.42 17.74
C LYS A 293 10.51 -2.15 17.23
N CYS A 294 9.77 -1.37 18.01
CA CYS A 294 8.50 -0.80 17.60
C CYS A 294 8.75 0.54 16.89
N TYR A 295 8.13 0.73 15.74
CA TYR A 295 8.17 1.97 14.96
C TYR A 295 6.76 2.53 14.82
N GLU A 296 6.65 3.85 14.74
CA GLU A 296 5.41 4.58 14.50
C GLU A 296 5.67 5.65 13.44
N ILE A 297 4.82 5.74 12.42
CA ILE A 297 5.00 6.69 11.32
C ILE A 297 4.09 7.88 11.54
N ASP A 298 4.67 9.07 11.57
CA ASP A 298 3.92 10.30 11.79
C ASP A 298 2.94 10.58 10.64
N PHE A 299 1.75 11.07 10.97
CA PHE A 299 0.64 11.33 10.04
C PHE A 299 0.13 10.13 9.20
N ASP A 300 0.72 8.94 9.31
CA ASP A 300 0.23 7.73 8.65
C ASP A 300 -0.95 7.14 9.43
N ARG A 301 -2.07 7.85 9.34
CA ARG A 301 -3.36 7.58 9.95
C ARG A 301 -4.45 8.09 9.01
N HIS A 302 -5.65 7.58 9.17
CA HIS A 302 -6.74 7.90 8.24
C HIS A 302 -7.74 8.91 8.81
N ARG A 303 -7.77 9.05 10.14
CA ARG A 303 -8.56 10.06 10.86
C ARG A 303 -7.67 10.85 11.79
N TYR A 304 -8.00 12.11 12.05
CA TYR A 304 -7.18 13.00 12.89
C TYR A 304 -7.04 12.49 14.33
N ASP A 305 -8.12 11.97 14.90
CA ASP A 305 -8.18 11.35 16.22
C ASP A 305 -7.82 9.84 16.21
N GLY A 306 -7.20 9.40 15.11
CA GLY A 306 -6.85 8.02 14.77
C GLY A 306 -5.54 7.56 15.35
N LYS A 307 -5.24 6.28 15.12
CA LYS A 307 -3.93 5.74 15.47
C LYS A 307 -2.99 5.90 14.28
N ASN A 308 -1.79 6.38 14.54
CA ASN A 308 -0.71 6.23 13.57
C ASN A 308 -0.43 4.75 13.36
N TRP A 309 0.01 4.45 12.15
CA TRP A 309 0.53 3.14 11.85
C TRP A 309 1.75 2.85 12.74
N THR A 310 1.61 1.78 13.51
CA THR A 310 2.64 1.22 14.39
C THR A 310 2.96 -0.22 13.98
N TYR A 311 4.24 -0.58 13.93
CA TYR A 311 4.68 -1.94 13.63
C TYR A 311 5.89 -2.38 14.45
N VAL A 312 6.05 -3.69 14.62
CA VAL A 312 7.29 -4.28 15.14
C VAL A 312 8.11 -4.88 14.00
N ASN A 313 9.37 -4.45 13.89
CA ASN A 313 10.28 -4.93 12.86
C ASN A 313 10.91 -6.28 13.28
N LEU A 314 10.87 -7.30 12.43
CA LEU A 314 11.33 -8.66 12.74
C LEU A 314 12.08 -9.31 11.56
N PRO A 315 12.95 -10.30 11.83
CA PRO A 315 13.43 -11.21 10.80
C PRO A 315 12.28 -11.94 10.11
N VAL A 316 12.39 -12.17 8.81
CA VAL A 316 11.33 -12.79 8.00
C VAL A 316 10.95 -14.19 8.49
N GLU A 317 11.91 -14.97 9.01
CA GLU A 317 11.66 -16.32 9.53
C GLU A 317 10.65 -16.34 10.69
N GLU A 318 10.73 -15.39 11.62
CA GLU A 318 9.73 -15.28 12.71
C GLU A 318 8.36 -14.84 12.19
N ILE A 319 8.33 -14.03 11.12
CA ILE A 319 7.07 -13.63 10.47
C ILE A 319 6.42 -14.85 9.80
N LYS A 320 7.20 -15.69 9.12
CA LYS A 320 6.71 -16.93 8.50
C LYS A 320 6.14 -17.89 9.53
N GLU A 321 6.80 -18.07 10.67
CA GLU A 321 6.29 -18.92 11.77
C GLU A 321 4.91 -18.46 12.23
N MET A 322 4.72 -17.15 12.44
CA MET A 322 3.43 -16.58 12.83
C MET A 322 2.37 -16.72 11.72
N ALA A 323 2.76 -16.53 10.46
CA ALA A 323 1.86 -16.76 9.32
C ALA A 323 1.39 -18.22 9.22
N ILE A 324 2.31 -19.18 9.38
CA ILE A 324 1.98 -20.61 9.36
C ILE A 324 1.02 -20.95 10.52
N ALA A 325 1.25 -20.40 11.71
CA ALA A 325 0.37 -20.60 12.86
C ALA A 325 -1.06 -20.10 12.58
N SER A 326 -1.20 -18.92 11.98
CA SER A 326 -2.51 -18.36 11.59
C SER A 326 -3.22 -19.22 10.54
N LEU A 327 -2.50 -19.67 9.51
CA LEU A 327 -3.08 -20.49 8.44
C LEU A 327 -3.50 -21.88 8.95
N LYS A 328 -2.74 -22.49 9.87
CA LYS A 328 -3.11 -23.75 10.53
C LYS A 328 -4.40 -23.62 11.34
N ASP A 329 -4.65 -22.45 11.92
CA ASP A 329 -5.91 -22.11 12.62
C ASP A 329 -6.98 -21.55 11.65
N SER A 330 -6.87 -21.84 10.35
CA SER A 330 -7.83 -21.44 9.31
C SER A 330 -8.12 -19.94 9.25
N THR A 331 -7.11 -19.11 9.56
CA THR A 331 -7.25 -17.65 9.58
C THR A 331 -6.34 -16.99 8.55
N ARG A 332 -6.97 -16.27 7.63
CA ARG A 332 -6.31 -15.45 6.59
C ARG A 332 -5.74 -14.17 7.18
N MET A 333 -4.74 -13.60 6.51
CA MET A 333 -4.03 -12.42 7.00
C MET A 333 -3.93 -11.33 5.94
N TYR A 334 -3.89 -10.09 6.38
CA TYR A 334 -3.50 -8.97 5.53
C TYR A 334 -1.98 -9.03 5.36
N PHE A 335 -1.53 -9.00 4.12
CA PHE A 335 -0.14 -9.10 3.71
C PHE A 335 0.18 -7.97 2.75
N SER A 336 1.38 -7.41 2.80
CA SER A 336 1.84 -6.47 1.79
C SER A 336 3.24 -6.76 1.31
N SER A 337 3.48 -6.40 0.06
CA SER A 337 4.72 -6.67 -0.63
C SER A 337 5.00 -5.63 -1.71
N ASP A 338 6.21 -5.68 -2.25
CA ASP A 338 6.54 -5.10 -3.55
C ASP A 338 6.21 -6.12 -4.65
N VAL A 339 5.20 -5.88 -5.50
CA VAL A 339 4.73 -6.87 -6.51
C VAL A 339 5.59 -6.84 -7.78
N THR A 340 6.91 -6.79 -7.60
CA THR A 340 7.89 -6.94 -8.67
C THR A 340 8.16 -8.41 -8.96
N GLN A 341 8.85 -8.69 -10.07
CA GLN A 341 9.12 -10.07 -10.51
C GLN A 341 7.85 -10.92 -10.70
N LEU A 342 6.74 -10.29 -11.08
CA LEU A 342 5.47 -10.95 -11.39
C LEU A 342 5.41 -11.42 -12.85
N ASP A 343 5.18 -12.71 -13.07
CA ASP A 343 4.56 -13.22 -14.30
C ASP A 343 3.04 -13.11 -14.16
N SER A 344 2.48 -12.03 -14.70
CA SER A 344 1.06 -11.67 -14.52
C SER A 344 0.10 -12.65 -15.18
N LYS A 345 0.53 -13.35 -16.24
CA LYS A 345 -0.31 -14.32 -16.95
C LYS A 345 -0.45 -15.60 -16.13
N ARG A 346 0.64 -16.07 -15.50
CA ARG A 346 0.61 -17.25 -14.62
C ARG A 346 0.11 -16.91 -13.22
N GLY A 347 0.26 -15.67 -12.78
CA GLY A 347 0.07 -15.27 -11.39
C GLY A 347 1.18 -15.82 -10.50
N LEU A 348 2.42 -15.87 -11.01
CA LEU A 348 3.58 -16.39 -10.29
C LEU A 348 4.51 -15.23 -9.91
N LEU A 349 4.86 -15.18 -8.62
CA LEU A 349 5.84 -14.27 -8.04
C LEU A 349 7.09 -15.07 -7.70
N ASP A 350 8.15 -14.87 -8.48
CA ASP A 350 9.39 -15.62 -8.38
C ASP A 350 10.55 -14.72 -8.79
N VAL A 351 11.61 -14.67 -7.97
CA VAL A 351 12.82 -13.87 -8.25
C VAL A 351 13.49 -14.26 -9.57
N ASN A 352 13.21 -15.47 -10.07
CA ASN A 352 13.77 -16.04 -11.29
C ASN A 352 12.85 -15.90 -12.51
N ASN A 353 11.78 -15.10 -12.45
CA ASN A 353 10.88 -14.92 -13.59
C ASN A 353 11.54 -14.22 -14.80
N TYR A 354 12.50 -13.33 -14.55
CA TYR A 354 13.16 -12.55 -15.61
C TYR A 354 14.68 -12.55 -15.49
N ASP A 355 15.36 -12.97 -16.55
CA ASP A 355 16.81 -12.96 -16.68
C ASP A 355 17.29 -11.74 -17.49
N PHE A 356 17.12 -10.55 -16.91
CA PHE A 356 17.65 -9.32 -17.50
C PHE A 356 19.17 -9.28 -17.54
N GLY A 357 19.82 -9.99 -16.60
CA GLY A 357 21.27 -10.00 -16.47
C GLY A 357 21.95 -10.62 -17.68
N SER A 358 21.52 -11.83 -18.08
CA SER A 358 22.05 -12.49 -19.27
C SER A 358 21.73 -11.72 -20.55
N LEU A 359 20.51 -11.16 -20.67
CA LEU A 359 20.10 -10.38 -21.85
C LEU A 359 20.97 -9.12 -22.05
N LEU A 360 21.32 -8.44 -20.97
CA LEU A 360 22.07 -7.17 -21.00
C LEU A 360 23.58 -7.35 -20.77
N GLY A 361 24.05 -8.57 -20.48
CA GLY A 361 25.45 -8.85 -20.16
C GLY A 361 25.92 -8.19 -18.87
N THR A 362 25.07 -8.12 -17.84
CA THR A 362 25.36 -7.47 -16.55
C THR A 362 24.64 -8.16 -15.39
N THR A 363 24.77 -7.64 -14.17
CA THR A 363 24.09 -8.15 -12.96
C THR A 363 23.36 -7.04 -12.22
N PHE A 364 22.24 -7.38 -11.57
CA PHE A 364 21.45 -6.48 -10.73
C PHE A 364 21.39 -7.02 -9.29
N GLY A 365 22.51 -6.93 -8.56
CA GLY A 365 22.74 -7.68 -7.32
C GLY A 365 22.44 -6.96 -6.01
N MET A 366 21.52 -5.98 -5.97
CA MET A 366 21.17 -5.31 -4.71
C MET A 366 20.39 -6.25 -3.79
N ASP A 367 20.84 -6.41 -2.55
CA ASP A 367 20.06 -7.10 -1.51
C ASP A 367 18.82 -6.28 -1.09
N LYS A 368 17.89 -6.90 -0.35
CA LYS A 368 16.66 -6.23 0.09
C LYS A 368 16.91 -4.92 0.85
N LYS A 369 17.92 -4.89 1.72
CA LYS A 369 18.28 -3.68 2.48
C LYS A 369 18.72 -2.56 1.56
N GLN A 370 19.60 -2.87 0.60
CA GLN A 370 20.09 -1.92 -0.39
C GLN A 370 18.94 -1.41 -1.26
N ARG A 371 18.06 -2.30 -1.75
CA ARG A 371 16.88 -1.89 -2.54
C ARG A 371 15.99 -0.92 -1.78
N ILE A 372 15.78 -1.13 -0.48
CA ILE A 372 15.04 -0.19 0.37
C ILE A 372 15.76 1.15 0.49
N GLN A 373 17.06 1.14 0.82
CA GLN A 373 17.86 2.34 1.03
C GLN A 373 18.03 3.18 -0.25
N THR A 374 17.93 2.55 -1.43
CA THR A 374 18.03 3.18 -2.74
C THR A 374 16.67 3.40 -3.41
N PHE A 375 15.55 3.29 -2.68
CA PHE A 375 14.19 3.53 -3.20
C PHE A 375 13.80 2.61 -4.37
N SER A 376 14.47 1.47 -4.52
CA SER A 376 14.23 0.50 -5.58
C SER A 376 13.24 -0.60 -5.18
N SER A 377 12.83 -0.65 -3.90
CA SER A 377 11.78 -1.54 -3.40
C SER A 377 11.13 -0.92 -2.16
N MET A 378 9.81 -1.06 -2.08
CA MET A 378 8.99 -0.54 -0.98
C MET A 378 7.72 -1.38 -0.85
N SER A 379 7.01 -1.27 0.28
CA SER A 379 5.72 -1.94 0.42
C SER A 379 4.65 -1.26 -0.40
N ALA A 380 4.39 -1.78 -1.60
CA ALA A 380 3.59 -1.10 -2.63
C ALA A 380 2.17 -1.65 -2.85
N HIS A 381 1.84 -2.87 -2.40
CA HIS A 381 0.51 -3.44 -2.61
C HIS A 381 0.11 -4.40 -1.49
N ALA A 382 -1.16 -4.34 -1.10
CA ALA A 382 -1.74 -5.23 -0.10
C ALA A 382 -2.57 -6.35 -0.75
N MET A 383 -2.45 -7.57 -0.21
CA MET A 383 -3.15 -8.78 -0.65
C MET A 383 -3.48 -9.67 0.56
N THR A 384 -4.34 -10.67 0.39
CA THR A 384 -4.77 -11.54 1.49
C THR A 384 -4.01 -12.86 1.49
N LEU A 385 -3.09 -13.09 2.43
CA LEU A 385 -2.36 -14.35 2.58
C LEU A 385 -3.32 -15.46 3.04
N MET A 386 -3.37 -16.55 2.26
CA MET A 386 -4.41 -17.58 2.42
C MET A 386 -3.91 -19.03 2.30
N ALA A 387 -2.69 -19.28 1.83
CA ALA A 387 -2.15 -20.63 1.77
C ALA A 387 -0.64 -20.68 1.95
N VAL A 388 -0.17 -21.82 2.43
CA VAL A 388 1.25 -22.19 2.51
C VAL A 388 1.41 -23.66 2.16
N ASP A 389 2.43 -23.96 1.37
CA ASP A 389 2.85 -25.33 1.13
C ASP A 389 4.12 -25.63 1.92
N LEU A 390 4.07 -26.65 2.77
CA LEU A 390 5.16 -27.03 3.66
C LEU A 390 5.86 -28.29 3.13
N ASP A 391 7.17 -28.38 3.31
CA ASP A 391 7.93 -29.61 3.10
C ASP A 391 7.74 -30.60 4.27
N GLU A 392 8.38 -31.77 4.17
CA GLU A 392 8.35 -32.82 5.20
C GLU A 392 8.91 -32.36 6.56
N ASN A 393 9.74 -31.32 6.58
CA ASN A 393 10.33 -30.73 7.78
C ASN A 393 9.50 -29.55 8.32
N GLY A 394 8.36 -29.22 7.70
CA GLY A 394 7.52 -28.09 8.07
C GLY A 394 8.04 -26.74 7.59
N LYS A 395 9.00 -26.69 6.65
CA LYS A 395 9.50 -25.45 6.05
C LYS A 395 8.63 -25.02 4.86
N PRO A 396 8.35 -23.72 4.70
CA PRO A 396 7.57 -23.22 3.58
C PRO A 396 8.34 -23.35 2.25
N LYS A 397 7.67 -23.87 1.22
CA LYS A 397 8.16 -23.92 -0.16
C LYS A 397 7.58 -22.78 -1.00
N LYS A 398 6.30 -22.49 -0.81
CA LYS A 398 5.54 -21.47 -1.53
C LYS A 398 4.33 -21.02 -0.74
N TRP A 399 3.81 -19.86 -1.12
CA TRP A 399 2.67 -19.20 -0.49
C TRP A 399 1.66 -18.77 -1.54
N MET A 400 0.43 -18.50 -1.13
CA MET A 400 -0.59 -17.96 -2.02
C MET A 400 -1.38 -16.85 -1.35
N VAL A 401 -1.63 -15.82 -2.13
CA VAL A 401 -2.46 -14.68 -1.75
C VAL A 401 -3.68 -14.59 -2.67
N GLU A 402 -4.83 -14.23 -2.09
CA GLU A 402 -5.96 -13.69 -2.84
C GLU A 402 -5.69 -12.22 -3.16
N ASN A 403 -5.78 -11.86 -4.44
CA ASN A 403 -5.59 -10.50 -4.92
C ASN A 403 -6.94 -9.81 -5.21
N SER A 404 -6.91 -8.51 -5.47
CA SER A 404 -8.07 -7.66 -5.72
C SER A 404 -8.09 -7.10 -7.16
N TRP A 405 -7.69 -7.91 -8.15
CA TRP A 405 -7.68 -7.55 -9.58
C TRP A 405 -8.64 -8.40 -10.43
N GLY A 406 -9.67 -8.96 -9.79
CA GLY A 406 -10.67 -9.78 -10.46
C GLY A 406 -10.24 -11.23 -10.72
N ALA A 407 -11.23 -12.09 -10.95
CA ALA A 407 -11.04 -13.54 -11.06
C ALA A 407 -10.26 -14.00 -12.30
N GLN A 408 -10.11 -13.13 -13.31
CA GLN A 408 -9.36 -13.43 -14.54
C GLN A 408 -7.88 -13.07 -14.45
N SER A 409 -7.45 -12.42 -13.37
CA SER A 409 -6.06 -12.04 -13.15
C SER A 409 -5.28 -13.19 -12.49
N GLY A 410 -4.02 -13.38 -12.91
CA GLY A 410 -3.14 -14.42 -12.39
C GLY A 410 -3.76 -15.82 -12.39
N TYR A 411 -3.61 -16.55 -11.29
CA TYR A 411 -4.22 -17.85 -11.09
C TYR A 411 -5.62 -17.70 -10.48
N LYS A 412 -6.65 -17.52 -11.31
CA LYS A 412 -8.06 -17.40 -10.87
C LYS A 412 -8.27 -16.31 -9.81
N GLY A 413 -7.63 -15.16 -9.95
CA GLY A 413 -7.64 -14.06 -8.98
C GLY A 413 -6.60 -14.16 -7.85
N HIS A 414 -5.72 -15.16 -7.90
CA HIS A 414 -4.69 -15.40 -6.89
C HIS A 414 -3.29 -15.22 -7.48
N LEU A 415 -2.34 -14.92 -6.60
CA LEU A 415 -0.92 -14.99 -6.90
C LEU A 415 -0.26 -16.07 -6.03
N ILE A 416 0.58 -16.88 -6.65
CA ILE A 416 1.41 -17.89 -5.99
C ILE A 416 2.83 -17.33 -5.95
N MET A 417 3.48 -17.38 -4.79
CA MET A 417 4.84 -16.87 -4.60
C MET A 417 5.76 -17.96 -4.07
N THR A 418 7.00 -17.99 -4.55
CA THR A 418 8.03 -18.85 -3.95
C THR A 418 8.42 -18.34 -2.56
N ASP A 419 8.93 -19.21 -1.70
CA ASP A 419 9.42 -18.78 -0.39
C ASP A 419 10.62 -17.81 -0.49
N GLU A 420 11.42 -17.94 -1.55
CA GLU A 420 12.51 -17.00 -1.85
C GLU A 420 11.97 -15.61 -2.23
N TRP A 421 10.93 -15.55 -3.08
CA TRP A 421 10.29 -14.27 -3.39
C TRP A 421 9.68 -13.64 -2.14
N PHE A 422 9.07 -14.45 -1.27
CA PHE A 422 8.55 -13.99 0.02
C PHE A 422 9.67 -13.30 0.82
N ASN A 423 10.85 -13.92 0.96
CA ASN A 423 11.99 -13.31 1.66
C ASN A 423 12.35 -11.92 1.12
N GLU A 424 12.44 -11.81 -0.20
CA GLU A 424 12.98 -10.63 -0.87
C GLU A 424 11.99 -9.46 -0.96
N TYR A 425 10.69 -9.75 -1.04
CA TYR A 425 9.68 -8.74 -1.40
C TYR A 425 8.49 -8.65 -0.45
N MET A 426 8.35 -9.52 0.57
CA MET A 426 7.37 -9.30 1.64
C MET A 426 7.77 -8.10 2.49
N PHE A 427 6.81 -7.28 2.91
CA PHE A 427 7.08 -6.19 3.85
C PHE A 427 6.24 -6.28 5.10
N ARG A 428 4.92 -6.39 5.01
CA ARG A 428 4.04 -6.31 6.18
C ARG A 428 3.19 -7.56 6.32
N LEU A 429 2.91 -7.93 7.55
CA LEU A 429 1.90 -8.92 7.90
C LEU A 429 1.08 -8.38 9.08
N VAL A 430 -0.24 -8.40 8.94
CA VAL A 430 -1.16 -8.10 10.04
C VAL A 430 -1.83 -9.39 10.46
N LEU A 431 -1.75 -9.68 11.75
CA LEU A 431 -2.19 -10.92 12.33
C LEU A 431 -2.88 -10.68 13.67
N GLU A 432 -3.75 -11.61 14.03
CA GLU A 432 -4.35 -11.61 15.36
C GLU A 432 -3.29 -11.82 16.42
N THR A 433 -3.40 -11.06 17.51
CA THR A 433 -2.50 -11.10 18.68
C THR A 433 -2.32 -12.51 19.25
N LYS A 434 -3.31 -13.40 19.12
CA LYS A 434 -3.23 -14.79 19.60
C LYS A 434 -2.17 -15.65 18.89
N TYR A 435 -1.73 -15.27 17.69
CA TYR A 435 -0.66 -15.96 16.96
C TYR A 435 0.73 -15.36 17.22
N VAL A 436 0.79 -14.25 17.97
CA VAL A 436 2.02 -13.49 18.18
C VAL A 436 2.67 -13.93 19.50
N PRO A 437 3.93 -14.38 19.49
CA PRO A 437 4.63 -14.72 20.71
C PRO A 437 4.67 -13.57 21.71
N LYS A 438 4.55 -13.88 23.01
CA LYS A 438 4.56 -12.88 24.09
C LYS A 438 5.76 -11.93 24.00
N LYS A 439 6.95 -12.45 23.64
CA LYS A 439 8.18 -11.65 23.47
C LYS A 439 8.00 -10.53 22.44
N VAL A 440 7.21 -10.74 21.39
CA VAL A 440 6.92 -9.74 20.35
C VAL A 440 5.83 -8.79 20.82
N LEU A 441 4.76 -9.32 21.45
CA LEU A 441 3.70 -8.48 22.04
C LEU A 441 4.22 -7.50 23.09
N ASP A 442 5.23 -7.89 23.87
CA ASP A 442 5.85 -7.02 24.86
C ASP A 442 6.65 -5.86 24.22
N ILE A 443 7.06 -5.97 22.95
CA ILE A 443 7.73 -4.88 22.21
C ILE A 443 6.73 -3.76 21.86
N PHE A 444 5.48 -4.10 21.52
CA PHE A 444 4.43 -3.11 21.24
C PHE A 444 4.06 -2.24 22.46
N LYS A 445 4.44 -2.65 23.67
CA LYS A 445 4.23 -1.86 24.91
C LYS A 445 5.31 -0.79 25.12
N GLN A 446 6.41 -0.87 24.37
CA GLN A 446 7.49 0.09 24.44
C GLN A 446 7.09 1.37 23.70
N LYS A 447 7.74 2.50 24.04
CA LYS A 447 7.58 3.73 23.26
C LYS A 447 8.14 3.50 21.85
N PRO A 448 7.36 3.69 20.79
CA PRO A 448 7.83 3.47 19.43
C PRO A 448 8.88 4.51 19.02
N VAL A 449 9.77 4.10 18.12
CA VAL A 449 10.66 5.01 17.39
C VAL A 449 9.82 5.73 16.35
N ARG A 450 9.71 7.06 16.47
CA ARG A 450 8.92 7.88 15.55
C ARG A 450 9.67 8.10 14.25
N LEU A 451 9.05 7.73 13.15
CA LEU A 451 9.49 7.97 11.77
C LEU A 451 8.72 9.17 11.20
N PRO A 452 9.33 9.97 10.33
CA PRO A 452 8.65 11.11 9.72
C PRO A 452 7.58 10.67 8.71
N ALA A 453 6.64 11.56 8.40
CA ALA A 453 5.59 11.31 7.40
C ALA A 453 6.12 11.10 5.97
N TRP A 454 7.34 11.58 5.69
CA TRP A 454 8.04 11.40 4.41
C TRP A 454 9.08 10.27 4.46
N ASP A 455 8.94 9.33 5.41
CA ASP A 455 9.82 8.17 5.44
C ASP A 455 9.69 7.38 4.13
N PRO A 456 10.81 7.09 3.44
CA PRO A 456 10.78 6.62 2.06
C PRO A 456 10.21 5.22 1.88
N MET A 457 10.14 4.44 2.96
CA MET A 457 9.48 3.13 2.96
C MET A 457 7.95 3.22 2.78
N PHE A 458 7.38 4.39 3.05
CA PHE A 458 5.93 4.63 3.12
C PHE A 458 5.51 5.78 2.21
N ALA A 459 6.27 6.03 1.14
CA ALA A 459 5.85 6.92 0.08
C ALA A 459 4.50 6.45 -0.52
N PRO A 460 3.72 7.35 -1.15
CA PRO A 460 2.48 6.97 -1.81
C PRO A 460 2.72 5.82 -2.80
N GLU A 461 1.80 4.86 -2.83
CA GLU A 461 1.71 3.88 -3.91
C GLU A 461 1.39 4.67 -5.20
N GLU A 462 2.29 4.65 -6.19
CA GLU A 462 2.10 5.33 -7.49
C GLU A 462 1.09 4.60 -8.39
#